data_AF-A0A926H263-F1
#
_entry.id   AF-A0A926H263-F1
#
_cell.length_a   1.000
_cell.length_b   1.000
_cell.length_c   1.000
_cell.angle_alpha   90.00
_cell.angle_beta   90.00
_cell.angle_gamma   90.00
#
_symmetry.space_group_name_H-M   'P 1'
#
loop_
_entity.id
_entity.type
_entity.pdbx_description
1 polymer ?
#
loop_
_entity_poly.entity_id
_entity_poly.type
_entity_poly.pdbx_seq_one_letter_code
_entity_poly.pdbx_strand_id
1 'polypeptide(L)'
;MSTDADKLRQRNRELEILNVIAEALNRPVELEESLRVALSSVAQLFGLHTGWIFLLNEETGQPYLAATQNLPPGLASNPRLMTGACHCLDTFLAGDMDGAANVNVITCSRLKWLMGQGTAGLRYHSSIPLEAGGRKLGVLNVADTDWRELSVDDLRLLHTVGDLLSIAIERARLFALAQRLGAAEERNRLAREIHDTIAQGLAALVLRLETLDAMLESSSDSGGARDLVALSTELARANLEEARRSV
;
A
#
# COMPACT_ATOMS: atom_id res chain seq x y z
N MET A 1 29.92 35.36 -5.16
CA MET A 1 28.71 35.54 -4.33
C MET A 1 27.51 35.28 -5.23
N SER A 2 26.69 34.27 -4.93
CA SER A 2 25.46 33.98 -5.70
C SER A 2 24.48 35.15 -5.56
N THR A 3 23.94 35.63 -6.68
CA THR A 3 23.03 36.80 -6.68
C THR A 3 21.66 36.40 -6.13
N ASP A 4 20.88 37.35 -5.60
CA ASP A 4 19.52 37.06 -5.11
C ASP A 4 18.62 36.46 -6.20
N ALA A 5 18.88 36.79 -7.47
CA ALA A 5 18.21 36.19 -8.63
C ALA A 5 18.55 34.70 -8.81
N ASP A 6 19.80 34.29 -8.54
CA ASP A 6 20.22 32.89 -8.64
C ASP A 6 19.62 32.04 -7.52
N LYS A 7 19.59 32.58 -6.29
CA LYS A 7 18.92 31.92 -5.15
C LYS A 7 17.42 31.75 -5.39
N LEU A 8 16.75 32.77 -5.93
CA LEU A 8 15.33 32.71 -6.23
C LEU A 8 15.03 31.68 -7.33
N ARG A 9 15.85 31.62 -8.38
CA ARG A 9 15.73 30.60 -9.44
C ARG A 9 15.92 29.19 -8.91
N GLN A 10 16.91 28.99 -8.04
CA GLN A 10 17.13 27.70 -7.38
C GLN A 10 15.91 27.30 -6.55
N ARG A 11 15.38 28.21 -5.73
CA ARG A 11 14.21 27.96 -4.88
C ARG A 11 12.95 27.63 -5.69
N ASN A 12 12.72 28.33 -6.80
CA ASN A 12 11.62 28.02 -7.70
C ASN A 12 11.77 26.62 -8.33
N ARG A 13 12.98 26.24 -8.73
CA ARG A 13 13.24 24.90 -9.28
C ARG A 13 13.02 23.80 -8.25
N GLU A 14 13.44 24.01 -7.00
CA GLU A 14 13.15 23.10 -5.88
C GLU A 14 11.64 22.91 -5.70
N LEU A 15 10.87 24.01 -5.69
CA LEU A 15 9.41 23.99 -5.53
C LEU A 15 8.69 23.32 -6.71
N GLU A 16 9.09 23.59 -7.95
CA GLU A 16 8.53 22.95 -9.13
C GLU A 16 8.67 21.43 -9.07
N ILE A 17 9.84 20.93 -8.66
CA ILE A 17 10.08 19.50 -8.60
C ILE A 17 9.37 18.85 -7.41
N LEU A 18 9.30 19.52 -6.25
CA LEU A 18 8.45 19.07 -5.15
C LEU A 18 6.99 18.95 -5.59
N ASN A 19 6.50 19.88 -6.40
CA ASN A 19 5.15 19.81 -6.95
C ASN A 19 4.98 18.65 -7.93
N VAL A 20 5.94 18.38 -8.82
CA VAL A 20 5.92 17.20 -9.70
C VAL A 20 5.88 15.89 -8.91
N ILE A 21 6.68 15.79 -7.85
CA ILE A 21 6.69 14.62 -6.96
C ILE A 21 5.32 14.49 -6.27
N ALA A 22 4.79 15.57 -5.71
CA ALA A 22 3.48 15.56 -5.06
C ALA A 22 2.36 15.16 -6.03
N GLU A 23 2.37 15.69 -7.25
CA GLU A 23 1.40 15.33 -8.30
C GLU A 23 1.51 13.86 -8.72
N ALA A 24 2.73 13.34 -8.92
CA ALA A 24 2.93 11.94 -9.25
C ALA A 24 2.39 11.02 -8.16
N LEU A 25 2.65 11.38 -6.89
CA LEU A 25 2.19 10.63 -5.72
C LEU A 25 0.67 10.71 -5.51
N ASN A 26 0.00 11.75 -6.02
CA ASN A 26 -1.44 11.99 -5.90
C ASN A 26 -2.31 11.22 -6.92
N ARG A 27 -1.70 10.51 -7.87
CA ARG A 27 -2.47 9.75 -8.88
C ARG A 27 -3.01 8.44 -8.29
N PRO A 28 -4.19 7.97 -8.72
CA PRO A 28 -4.78 6.70 -8.27
C PRO A 28 -4.10 5.45 -8.89
N VAL A 29 -2.79 5.48 -9.07
CA VAL A 29 -1.99 4.39 -9.62
C VAL A 29 -1.56 3.44 -8.49
N GLU A 30 -1.21 2.21 -8.83
CA GLU A 30 -0.52 1.29 -7.91
C GLU A 30 0.69 1.96 -7.25
N LEU A 31 0.86 1.72 -5.94
CA LEU A 31 1.88 2.37 -5.11
C LEU A 31 3.29 2.18 -5.66
N GLU A 32 3.62 0.98 -6.13
CA GLU A 32 4.94 0.64 -6.67
C GLU A 32 5.34 1.53 -7.86
N GLU A 33 4.43 1.73 -8.81
CA GLU A 33 4.67 2.59 -9.97
C GLU A 33 4.84 4.05 -9.55
N SER A 34 4.01 4.52 -8.61
CA SER A 34 4.11 5.88 -8.07
C SER A 34 5.46 6.12 -7.38
N LEU A 35 5.94 5.15 -6.61
CA LEU A 35 7.25 5.21 -5.96
C LEU A 35 8.40 5.20 -6.95
N ARG A 36 8.29 4.44 -8.05
CA ARG A 36 9.29 4.43 -9.13
C ARG A 36 9.40 5.79 -9.82
N VAL A 37 8.26 6.42 -10.15
CA VAL A 37 8.23 7.76 -10.76
C VAL A 37 8.78 8.82 -9.79
N ALA A 38 8.40 8.75 -8.52
CA ALA A 38 8.91 9.66 -7.51
C ALA A 38 10.42 9.50 -7.32
N LEU A 39 10.92 8.26 -7.21
CA LEU A 39 12.35 7.97 -7.11
C LEU A 39 13.13 8.56 -8.30
N SER A 40 12.61 8.38 -9.53
CA SER A 40 13.19 8.97 -10.74
C SER A 40 13.26 10.48 -10.70
N SER A 41 12.19 11.13 -10.22
CA SER A 41 12.12 12.59 -10.10
C SER A 41 13.08 13.13 -9.05
N VAL A 42 13.20 12.42 -7.91
CA VAL A 42 14.16 12.74 -6.85
C VAL A 42 15.60 12.61 -7.35
N ALA A 43 15.92 11.50 -8.01
CA ALA A 43 17.25 11.31 -8.57
C ALA A 43 17.60 12.45 -9.55
N GLN A 44 16.67 12.84 -10.43
CA GLN A 44 16.86 13.95 -11.36
C GLN A 44 17.03 15.32 -10.67
N LEU A 45 16.30 15.60 -9.58
CA LEU A 45 16.39 16.85 -8.82
C LEU A 45 17.82 17.09 -8.30
N PHE A 46 18.42 16.06 -7.71
CA PHE A 46 19.73 16.15 -7.08
C PHE A 46 20.88 15.85 -8.04
N GLY A 47 20.57 15.52 -9.30
CA GLY A 47 21.54 15.07 -10.29
C GLY A 47 22.22 13.79 -9.82
N LEU A 48 21.43 12.83 -9.35
CA LEU A 48 21.83 11.51 -8.91
C LEU A 48 21.32 10.48 -9.90
N HIS A 49 21.99 9.34 -10.00
CA HIS A 49 21.64 8.31 -10.97
C HIS A 49 21.09 7.04 -10.34
N THR A 50 21.38 6.79 -9.06
CA THR A 50 21.06 5.55 -8.38
C THR A 50 20.10 5.81 -7.21
N GLY A 51 19.14 4.91 -7.03
CA GLY A 51 18.30 4.93 -5.84
C GLY A 51 17.52 3.64 -5.61
N TRP A 52 17.07 3.45 -4.38
CA TRP A 52 16.23 2.32 -4.00
C TRP A 52 15.41 2.63 -2.74
N ILE A 53 14.20 2.09 -2.68
CA ILE A 53 13.27 2.27 -1.56
C ILE A 53 13.00 0.92 -0.93
N PHE A 54 13.23 0.83 0.37
CA PHE A 54 12.75 -0.27 1.20
C PHE A 54 11.53 0.19 1.97
N LEU A 55 10.47 -0.63 1.97
CA LEU A 55 9.31 -0.45 2.84
C LEU A 55 9.17 -1.63 3.79
N LEU A 56 8.52 -1.41 4.93
CA LEU A 56 8.21 -2.45 5.90
C LEU A 56 6.85 -3.06 5.58
N ASN A 57 6.79 -4.39 5.52
CA ASN A 57 5.53 -5.11 5.46
C ASN A 57 4.81 -4.98 6.81
N GLU A 58 3.54 -4.62 6.79
CA GLU A 58 2.77 -4.33 8.01
C GLU A 58 2.51 -5.55 8.89
N GLU A 59 2.30 -6.72 8.28
CA GLU A 59 1.95 -7.94 8.99
C GLU A 59 3.17 -8.60 9.62
N THR A 60 4.30 -8.56 8.91
CA THR A 60 5.52 -9.28 9.30
C THR A 60 6.59 -8.37 9.89
N GLY A 61 6.50 -7.05 9.70
CA GLY A 61 7.55 -6.08 10.03
C GLY A 61 8.81 -6.20 9.16
N GLN A 62 8.83 -7.12 8.20
CA GLN A 62 10.02 -7.38 7.39
C GLN A 62 10.17 -6.34 6.26
N PRO A 63 11.40 -5.87 6.00
CA PRO A 63 11.66 -4.97 4.89
C PRO A 63 11.55 -5.70 3.55
N TYR A 64 10.95 -5.05 2.55
CA TYR A 64 10.93 -5.46 1.16
C TYR A 64 11.35 -4.31 0.23
N LEU A 65 11.91 -4.66 -0.93
CA LEU A 65 12.34 -3.70 -1.93
C LEU A 65 11.11 -3.21 -2.72
N ALA A 66 10.72 -1.96 -2.50
CA ALA A 66 9.49 -1.38 -3.08
C ALA A 66 9.73 -0.64 -4.39
N ALA A 67 10.92 -0.07 -4.61
CA ALA A 67 11.29 0.56 -5.87
C ALA A 67 12.80 0.60 -6.05
N THR A 68 13.27 0.62 -7.30
CA THR A 68 14.69 0.77 -7.63
C THR A 68 14.89 1.64 -8.87
N GLN A 69 16.08 2.23 -8.95
CA GLN A 69 16.58 2.95 -10.11
C GLN A 69 18.08 2.77 -10.20
N ASN A 70 18.55 2.22 -11.33
CA ASN A 70 19.98 2.03 -11.66
C ASN A 70 20.83 1.55 -10.47
N LEU A 71 20.48 0.37 -9.92
CA LEU A 71 21.25 -0.22 -8.83
C LEU A 71 22.73 -0.36 -9.23
N PRO A 72 23.67 -0.21 -8.28
CA PRO A 72 25.07 -0.54 -8.51
C PRO A 72 25.19 -1.98 -9.04
N PRO A 73 26.09 -2.28 -9.98
CA PRO A 73 26.18 -3.60 -10.63
C PRO A 73 26.25 -4.77 -9.64
N GLY A 74 26.96 -4.60 -8.53
CA GLY A 74 27.07 -5.61 -7.48
C GLY A 74 25.74 -5.88 -6.75
N LEU A 75 24.89 -4.87 -6.57
CA LEU A 75 23.54 -5.05 -6.01
C LEU A 75 22.57 -5.59 -7.06
N ALA A 76 22.64 -5.11 -8.29
CA ALA A 76 21.80 -5.57 -9.40
C ALA A 76 22.03 -7.06 -9.72
N SER A 77 23.28 -7.51 -9.70
CA SER A 77 23.67 -8.91 -9.98
C SER A 77 23.48 -9.85 -8.78
N ASN A 78 23.22 -9.33 -7.58
CA ASN A 78 23.05 -10.13 -6.37
C ASN A 78 21.75 -9.74 -5.62
N PRO A 79 20.56 -10.15 -6.11
CA PRO A 79 19.27 -9.78 -5.51
C PRO A 79 19.12 -10.16 -4.03
N ARG A 80 19.83 -11.21 -3.58
CA ARG A 80 19.85 -11.62 -2.15
C ARG A 80 20.42 -10.55 -1.23
N LEU A 81 21.27 -9.64 -1.71
CA LEU A 81 21.75 -8.51 -0.93
C LEU A 81 20.67 -7.45 -0.72
N MET A 82 19.63 -7.45 -1.56
CA MET A 82 18.50 -6.52 -1.48
C MET A 82 17.32 -7.08 -0.68
N THR A 83 17.57 -8.06 0.18
CA THR A 83 16.59 -8.59 1.13
C THR A 83 17.06 -8.40 2.57
N GLY A 84 16.15 -8.53 3.53
CA GLY A 84 16.46 -8.55 4.97
C GLY A 84 17.04 -7.24 5.53
N ALA A 85 17.76 -7.38 6.64
CA ALA A 85 18.34 -6.27 7.39
C ALA A 85 19.54 -5.63 6.68
N CYS A 86 19.77 -4.35 6.96
CA CYS A 86 21.01 -3.67 6.63
C CYS A 86 21.28 -2.55 7.63
N HIS A 87 22.51 -2.05 7.66
CA HIS A 87 22.90 -0.96 8.55
C HIS A 87 21.88 0.20 8.56
N CYS A 88 21.41 0.63 7.40
CA CYS A 88 20.50 1.79 7.30
C CYS A 88 19.09 1.48 7.81
N LEU A 89 18.60 0.26 7.53
CA LEU A 89 17.33 -0.22 8.05
C LEU A 89 17.42 -0.40 9.57
N ASP A 90 18.52 -0.95 10.08
CA ASP A 90 18.74 -1.18 11.50
C ASP A 90 18.80 0.15 12.27
N THR A 91 19.56 1.13 11.76
CA THR A 91 19.62 2.49 12.32
C THR A 91 18.25 3.17 12.32
N PHE A 92 17.51 3.08 11.20
CA PHE A 92 16.14 3.60 11.12
C PHE A 92 15.19 2.92 12.12
N LEU A 93 15.22 1.59 12.20
CA LEU A 93 14.37 0.81 13.11
C LEU A 93 14.73 1.04 14.59
N ALA A 94 16.00 1.31 14.91
CA ALA A 94 16.43 1.73 16.24
C ALA A 94 15.92 3.14 16.62
N GLY A 95 15.65 3.99 15.62
CA GLY A 95 15.24 5.39 15.83
C GLY A 95 16.43 6.35 15.84
N ASP A 96 17.60 5.92 15.38
CA ASP A 96 18.82 6.70 15.35
C ASP A 96 18.98 7.45 14.01
N MET A 97 17.88 7.73 13.31
CA MET A 97 17.84 8.39 12.01
C MET A 97 16.85 9.56 12.04
N ASP A 98 17.29 10.69 12.61
CA ASP A 98 16.48 11.92 12.77
C ASP A 98 16.22 12.69 11.46
N GLY A 99 16.79 12.22 10.35
CA GLY A 99 16.61 12.82 9.03
C GLY A 99 17.50 12.20 7.97
N ALA A 100 17.59 12.86 6.82
CA ALA A 100 18.47 12.41 5.74
C ALA A 100 19.94 12.52 6.13
N ALA A 101 20.72 11.46 5.88
CA ALA A 101 22.14 11.40 6.21
C ALA A 101 22.97 10.71 5.15
N ASN A 102 24.21 11.19 4.94
CA ASN A 102 25.20 10.48 4.14
C ASN A 102 25.71 9.23 4.87
N VAL A 103 25.73 8.10 4.18
CA VAL A 103 26.21 6.81 4.66
C VAL A 103 27.39 6.37 3.80
N ASN A 104 28.55 6.18 4.43
CA ASN A 104 29.73 5.66 3.75
C ASN A 104 29.51 4.18 3.38
N VAL A 105 29.92 3.77 2.18
CA VAL A 105 29.78 2.38 1.71
C VAL A 105 30.46 1.37 2.62
N ILE A 106 31.54 1.76 3.33
CA ILE A 106 32.22 0.86 4.28
C ILE A 106 31.33 0.54 5.49
N THR A 107 30.42 1.45 5.84
CA THR A 107 29.45 1.28 6.93
C THR A 107 28.23 0.50 6.44
N CYS A 108 27.82 0.72 5.18
CA CYS A 108 26.70 0.00 4.59
C CYS A 108 26.98 -1.50 4.46
N SER A 109 26.24 -2.32 5.23
CA SER A 109 26.42 -3.77 5.24
C SER A 109 26.24 -4.45 3.88
N ARG A 110 25.50 -3.81 2.96
CA ARG A 110 25.25 -4.28 1.59
C ARG A 110 26.37 -3.91 0.60
N LEU A 111 27.05 -2.79 0.82
CA LEU A 111 28.02 -2.23 -0.14
C LEU A 111 29.48 -2.43 0.29
N LYS A 112 29.75 -2.61 1.59
CA LYS A 112 31.13 -2.72 2.12
C LYS A 112 31.96 -3.84 1.50
N TRP A 113 31.31 -4.91 1.05
CA TRP A 113 31.96 -6.06 0.41
C TRP A 113 31.97 -5.99 -1.13
N LEU A 114 31.38 -4.96 -1.73
CA LEU A 114 31.27 -4.77 -3.18
C LEU A 114 32.22 -3.69 -3.70
N MET A 115 33.11 -3.15 -2.86
CA MET A 115 34.01 -2.06 -3.20
C MET A 115 34.82 -2.35 -4.48
N GLY A 116 34.95 -1.33 -5.34
CA GLY A 116 35.55 -1.46 -6.67
C GLY A 116 34.48 -1.52 -7.76
N GLN A 117 34.59 -2.47 -8.69
CA GLN A 117 33.65 -2.59 -9.81
C GLN A 117 32.21 -2.90 -9.38
N GLY A 118 32.00 -3.60 -8.25
CA GLY A 118 30.67 -3.91 -7.73
C GLY A 118 29.87 -2.67 -7.29
N THR A 119 30.55 -1.66 -6.76
CA THR A 119 29.96 -0.35 -6.42
C THR A 119 29.86 0.62 -7.61
N ALA A 120 30.43 0.30 -8.77
CA ALA A 120 30.60 1.24 -9.88
C ALA A 120 31.23 2.59 -9.47
N GLY A 121 32.14 2.59 -8.50
CA GLY A 121 32.79 3.81 -8.00
C GLY A 121 32.02 4.58 -6.91
N LEU A 122 30.85 4.10 -6.51
CA LEU A 122 30.06 4.68 -5.41
C LEU A 122 30.79 4.55 -4.06
N ARG A 123 30.83 5.66 -3.31
CA ARG A 123 31.47 5.73 -1.97
C ARG A 123 30.53 6.16 -0.86
N TYR A 124 29.47 6.86 -1.22
CA TYR A 124 28.41 7.26 -0.31
C TYR A 124 27.07 6.98 -0.95
N HIS A 125 26.09 6.70 -0.11
CA HIS A 125 24.69 6.90 -0.47
C HIS A 125 24.06 7.72 0.65
N SER A 126 23.03 8.50 0.34
CA SER A 126 22.21 9.15 1.36
C SER A 126 21.03 8.26 1.70
N SER A 127 20.77 8.10 2.99
CA SER A 127 19.60 7.40 3.52
C SER A 127 18.63 8.40 4.11
N ILE A 128 17.36 8.24 3.78
CA ILE A 128 16.27 9.15 4.15
C ILE A 128 15.20 8.30 4.84
N PRO A 129 14.83 8.61 6.09
CA PRO A 129 13.77 7.90 6.79
C PRO A 129 12.43 8.18 6.11
N LEU A 130 11.58 7.16 6.05
CA LEU A 130 10.19 7.29 5.61
C LEU A 130 9.29 6.95 6.79
N GLU A 131 8.63 7.94 7.35
CA GLU A 131 7.74 7.81 8.50
C GLU A 131 6.53 8.73 8.40
N ALA A 132 5.37 8.23 8.84
CA ALA A 132 4.14 9.02 8.84
C ALA A 132 3.32 8.75 10.10
N GLY A 133 2.94 9.81 10.81
CA GLY A 133 2.10 9.72 12.01
C GLY A 133 2.71 8.80 13.08
N GLY A 134 4.03 8.87 13.29
CA GLY A 134 4.76 8.05 14.25
C GLY A 134 4.97 6.57 13.84
N ARG A 135 4.56 6.18 12.63
CA ARG A 135 4.83 4.84 12.08
C ARG A 135 6.05 4.87 11.18
N LYS A 136 6.94 3.91 11.43
CA LYS A 136 8.09 3.62 10.56
C LYS A 136 7.61 2.91 9.30
N LEU A 137 7.78 3.53 8.14
CA LEU A 137 7.34 2.99 6.85
C LEU A 137 8.49 2.36 6.08
N GLY A 138 9.69 2.93 6.16
CA GLY A 138 10.83 2.43 5.39
C GLY A 138 11.99 3.41 5.28
N VAL A 139 12.85 3.16 4.30
CA VAL A 139 14.03 3.99 4.01
C VAL A 139 14.17 4.18 2.51
N LEU A 140 14.28 5.43 2.07
CA LEU A 140 14.73 5.80 0.73
C LEU A 140 16.26 5.92 0.75
N ASN A 141 16.92 5.40 -0.27
CA ASN A 141 18.33 5.59 -0.48
C ASN A 141 18.57 6.16 -1.88
N VAL A 142 19.43 7.16 -1.97
CA VAL A 142 19.86 7.77 -3.23
C VAL A 142 21.37 7.91 -3.25
N ALA A 143 21.96 7.80 -4.42
CA ALA A 143 23.40 7.84 -4.57
C ALA A 143 23.82 8.24 -5.98
N ASP A 144 25.09 8.59 -6.09
CA ASP A 144 25.74 8.76 -7.38
C ASP A 144 27.19 8.27 -7.33
N THR A 145 27.78 8.11 -8.50
CA THR A 145 29.20 7.89 -8.68
C THR A 145 29.98 9.19 -8.38
N ASP A 146 31.31 9.11 -8.21
CA ASP A 146 32.21 10.28 -8.03
C ASP A 146 32.27 10.95 -6.64
N TRP A 147 32.34 10.17 -5.56
CA TRP A 147 32.72 10.68 -4.21
C TRP A 147 31.80 11.76 -3.60
N ARG A 148 30.59 11.96 -4.14
CA ARG A 148 29.72 13.06 -3.71
C ARG A 148 29.01 12.75 -2.40
N GLU A 149 29.45 13.39 -1.31
CA GLU A 149 28.59 13.61 -0.14
C GLU A 149 27.55 14.69 -0.50
N LEU A 150 26.29 14.46 -0.15
CA LEU A 150 25.26 15.48 -0.30
C LEU A 150 25.44 16.57 0.76
N SER A 151 25.21 17.82 0.35
CA SER A 151 25.32 18.96 1.26
C SER A 151 24.22 18.93 2.32
N VAL A 152 24.39 19.69 3.40
CA VAL A 152 23.36 19.81 4.45
C VAL A 152 22.03 20.33 3.87
N ASP A 153 22.09 21.24 2.90
CA ASP A 153 20.89 21.77 2.25
C ASP A 153 20.23 20.73 1.34
N ASP A 154 21.02 19.92 0.62
CA ASP A 154 20.49 18.80 -0.17
C ASP A 154 19.81 17.76 0.74
N LEU A 155 20.43 17.40 1.86
CA LEU A 155 19.88 16.47 2.84
C LEU A 155 18.58 17.01 3.46
N ARG A 156 18.51 18.30 3.79
CA ARG A 156 17.27 18.91 4.28
C ARG A 156 16.15 18.82 3.25
N LEU A 157 16.44 19.11 1.99
CA LEU A 157 15.45 19.00 0.92
C LEU A 157 15.02 17.54 0.69
N LEU A 158 15.97 16.61 0.73
CA LEU A 158 15.70 15.18 0.64
C LEU A 158 14.85 14.67 1.82
N HIS A 159 15.03 15.23 3.01
CA HIS A 159 14.17 14.93 4.15
C HIS A 159 12.73 15.38 3.89
N THR A 160 12.54 16.60 3.37
CA THR A 160 11.20 17.07 2.96
C THR A 160 10.57 16.20 1.88
N VAL A 161 11.37 15.71 0.92
CA VAL A 161 10.92 14.72 -0.07
C VAL A 161 10.51 13.41 0.61
N GLY A 162 11.28 12.96 1.61
CA GLY A 162 10.95 11.81 2.44
C GLY A 162 9.60 11.96 3.15
N ASP A 163 9.31 13.14 3.69
CA ASP A 163 8.00 13.45 4.31
C ASP A 163 6.86 13.30 3.30
N LEU A 164 7.01 13.87 2.10
CA LEU A 164 6.00 13.78 1.03
C LEU A 164 5.76 12.34 0.59
N LEU A 165 6.84 11.56 0.42
CA LEU A 165 6.75 10.14 0.10
C LEU A 165 6.02 9.37 1.20
N SER A 166 6.33 9.66 2.46
CA SER A 166 5.75 8.98 3.62
C SER A 166 4.24 9.21 3.70
N ILE A 167 3.79 10.44 3.49
CA ILE A 167 2.36 10.78 3.43
C ILE A 167 1.67 10.02 2.31
N ALA A 168 2.29 9.94 1.12
CA ALA A 168 1.71 9.25 -0.02
C ALA A 168 1.61 7.72 0.18
N ILE A 169 2.66 7.11 0.74
CA ILE A 169 2.67 5.68 1.10
C ILE A 169 1.56 5.39 2.11
N GLU A 170 1.45 6.20 3.15
CA GLU A 170 0.42 6.03 4.17
C GLU A 170 -1.00 6.24 3.61
N ARG A 171 -1.18 7.21 2.71
CA ARG A 171 -2.47 7.38 2.02
C ARG A 171 -2.82 6.15 1.19
N ALA A 172 -1.89 5.62 0.40
CA ALA A 172 -2.14 4.45 -0.43
C ALA A 172 -2.53 3.23 0.43
N ARG A 173 -1.87 3.07 1.57
CA ARG A 173 -2.24 2.08 2.59
C ARG A 173 -3.66 2.28 3.12
N LEU A 174 -3.98 3.48 3.61
CA LEU A 174 -5.30 3.77 4.17
C LEU A 174 -6.42 3.57 3.14
N PHE A 175 -6.16 3.92 1.89
CA PHE A 175 -7.07 3.68 0.79
C PHE A 175 -7.30 2.18 0.55
N ALA A 176 -6.25 1.37 0.50
CA ALA A 176 -6.37 -0.08 0.36
C ALA A 176 -7.12 -0.72 1.54
N LEU A 177 -6.89 -0.23 2.77
CA LEU A 177 -7.62 -0.67 3.96
C LEU A 177 -9.10 -0.32 3.87
N ALA A 178 -9.43 0.93 3.50
CA ALA A 178 -10.81 1.38 3.33
C ALA A 178 -11.57 0.55 2.29
N GLN A 179 -10.93 0.21 1.16
CA GLN A 179 -11.53 -0.67 0.16
C GLN A 179 -11.83 -2.07 0.71
N ARG A 180 -10.90 -2.68 1.46
CA ARG A 180 -11.11 -4.01 2.08
C ARG A 180 -12.24 -3.99 3.09
N LEU A 181 -12.32 -2.96 3.93
CA LEU A 181 -13.38 -2.79 4.91
C LEU A 181 -14.74 -2.57 4.23
N GLY A 182 -14.81 -1.65 3.25
CA GLY A 182 -16.05 -1.41 2.51
C GLY A 182 -16.56 -2.67 1.78
N ALA A 183 -15.67 -3.45 1.18
CA ALA A 183 -16.04 -4.73 0.56
C ALA A 183 -16.52 -5.78 1.58
N ALA A 184 -16.05 -5.74 2.83
CA ALA A 184 -16.53 -6.62 3.90
C ALA A 184 -17.88 -6.14 4.47
N GLU A 185 -18.06 -4.84 4.64
CA GLU A 185 -19.33 -4.23 5.07
C GLU A 185 -20.44 -4.53 4.07
N GLU A 186 -20.16 -4.38 2.77
CA GLU A 186 -21.14 -4.66 1.72
C GLU A 186 -21.54 -6.14 1.69
N ARG A 187 -20.57 -7.06 1.81
CA ARG A 187 -20.86 -8.50 1.94
C ARG A 187 -21.73 -8.80 3.16
N ASN A 188 -21.46 -8.16 4.30
CA ASN A 188 -22.27 -8.35 5.52
C ASN A 188 -23.67 -7.75 5.38
N ARG A 189 -23.82 -6.62 4.68
CA ARG A 189 -25.12 -6.02 4.37
C ARG A 189 -25.95 -6.98 3.52
N LEU A 190 -25.38 -7.47 2.42
CA LEU A 190 -26.03 -8.45 1.54
C LEU A 190 -26.40 -9.73 2.29
N ALA A 191 -25.50 -10.26 3.12
CA ALA A 191 -25.78 -11.46 3.93
C ALA A 191 -26.98 -11.27 4.87
N ARG A 192 -27.13 -10.09 5.49
CA ARG A 192 -28.30 -9.76 6.32
C ARG A 192 -29.58 -9.67 5.50
N GLU A 193 -29.54 -9.01 4.35
CA GLU A 193 -30.71 -8.88 3.47
C GLU A 193 -31.20 -10.25 2.95
N ILE A 194 -30.27 -11.14 2.57
CA ILE A 194 -30.57 -12.52 2.20
C ILE A 194 -31.16 -13.27 3.40
N HIS A 195 -30.55 -13.17 4.58
CA HIS A 195 -31.02 -13.84 5.79
C HIS A 195 -32.44 -13.42 6.17
N ASP A 196 -32.74 -12.12 6.16
CA ASP A 196 -34.07 -11.60 6.48
C ASP A 196 -35.11 -12.09 5.47
N THR A 197 -34.78 -12.11 4.18
CA THR A 197 -35.67 -12.61 3.12
C THR A 197 -35.97 -14.10 3.29
N ILE A 198 -34.93 -14.91 3.54
CA ILE A 198 -35.09 -16.35 3.80
C ILE A 198 -35.90 -16.58 5.09
N ALA A 199 -35.62 -15.84 6.17
CA ALA A 199 -36.33 -15.99 7.44
C ALA A 199 -37.83 -15.67 7.29
N GLN A 200 -38.17 -14.60 6.56
CA GLN A 200 -39.56 -14.26 6.21
C GLN A 200 -40.22 -15.37 5.38
N GLY A 201 -39.51 -15.88 4.37
CA GLY A 201 -39.98 -16.99 3.55
C GLY A 201 -40.27 -18.26 4.37
N LEU A 202 -39.36 -18.62 5.27
CA LEU A 202 -39.50 -19.77 6.16
C LEU A 202 -40.65 -19.59 7.16
N ALA A 203 -40.79 -18.41 7.77
CA ALA A 203 -41.90 -18.13 8.68
C ALA A 203 -43.27 -18.28 7.98
N ALA A 204 -43.38 -17.78 6.74
CA ALA A 204 -44.59 -17.95 5.93
C ALA A 204 -44.85 -19.42 5.57
N LEU A 205 -43.80 -20.21 5.31
CA LEU A 205 -43.93 -21.65 5.07
C LEU A 205 -44.41 -22.40 6.31
N VAL A 206 -43.84 -22.11 7.49
CA VAL A 206 -44.26 -22.72 8.76
C VAL A 206 -45.74 -22.48 9.02
N LEU A 207 -46.19 -21.22 8.94
CA LEU A 207 -47.60 -20.86 9.17
C LEU A 207 -48.56 -21.59 8.21
N ARG A 208 -48.17 -21.75 6.94
CA ARG A 208 -48.97 -22.47 5.95
C ARG A 208 -49.01 -23.97 6.22
N LEU A 209 -47.91 -24.56 6.65
CA LEU A 209 -47.86 -25.97 7.03
C LEU A 209 -48.71 -26.25 8.28
N GLU A 210 -48.69 -25.36 9.28
CA GLU A 210 -49.57 -25.43 10.46
C GLU A 210 -51.06 -25.33 10.06
N THR A 211 -51.38 -24.46 9.10
CA THR A 211 -52.75 -24.35 8.57
C THR A 211 -53.16 -25.62 7.82
N LEU A 212 -52.26 -26.20 7.03
CA LEU A 212 -52.49 -27.46 6.32
C LEU A 212 -52.81 -28.59 7.28
N ASP A 213 -52.04 -28.71 8.37
CA ASP A 213 -52.20 -29.75 9.39
C ASP A 213 -53.60 -29.66 10.04
N ALA A 214 -54.03 -28.46 10.42
CA ALA A 214 -55.36 -28.22 10.98
C ALA A 214 -56.51 -28.56 9.99
N MET A 215 -56.33 -28.32 8.69
CA MET A 215 -57.32 -28.71 7.66
C MET A 215 -57.43 -30.23 7.52
N LEU A 216 -56.29 -30.94 7.59
CA LEU A 216 -56.26 -32.40 7.51
C LEU A 216 -56.88 -33.06 8.74
N GLU A 217 -56.62 -32.54 9.95
CA GLU A 217 -57.22 -33.05 11.19
C GLU A 217 -58.76 -32.92 11.22
N SER A 218 -59.28 -31.83 10.66
CA SER A 218 -60.72 -31.55 10.61
C SER A 218 -61.47 -32.29 9.51
N SER A 219 -60.79 -33.13 8.70
CA SER A 219 -61.35 -33.83 7.52
C SER A 219 -62.08 -32.90 6.54
N SER A 220 -61.66 -31.63 6.47
CA SER A 220 -62.34 -30.59 5.71
C SER A 220 -61.49 -30.15 4.51
N ASP A 221 -62.09 -30.25 3.32
CA ASP A 221 -61.59 -29.72 2.04
C ASP A 221 -60.19 -30.17 1.56
N SER A 222 -60.14 -31.35 0.92
CA SER A 222 -58.95 -31.87 0.24
C SER A 222 -58.48 -31.01 -0.95
N GLY A 223 -59.34 -30.16 -1.49
CA GLY A 223 -59.02 -29.23 -2.58
C GLY A 223 -58.16 -28.08 -2.08
N GLY A 224 -58.65 -27.38 -1.04
CA GLY A 224 -57.90 -26.29 -0.38
C GLY A 224 -56.56 -26.75 0.19
N ALA A 225 -56.48 -27.97 0.73
CA ALA A 225 -55.21 -28.56 1.21
C ALA A 225 -54.16 -28.71 0.08
N ARG A 226 -54.58 -29.17 -1.12
CA ARG A 226 -53.67 -29.30 -2.28
C ARG A 226 -53.20 -27.95 -2.80
N ASP A 227 -54.08 -26.96 -2.85
CA ASP A 227 -53.73 -25.61 -3.30
C ASP A 227 -52.73 -24.95 -2.34
N LEU A 228 -52.89 -25.16 -1.03
CA LEU A 228 -51.98 -24.63 0.00
C LEU A 228 -50.57 -25.25 -0.11
N VAL A 229 -50.47 -26.55 -0.43
CA VAL A 229 -49.19 -27.23 -0.70
C VAL A 229 -48.52 -26.67 -1.96
N ALA A 230 -49.28 -26.46 -3.05
CA ALA A 230 -48.76 -25.91 -4.29
C ALA A 230 -48.18 -24.50 -4.08
N LEU A 231 -48.93 -23.62 -3.43
CA LEU A 231 -48.52 -22.24 -3.11
C LEU A 231 -47.31 -22.20 -2.16
N SER A 232 -47.23 -23.12 -1.20
CA SER A 232 -46.07 -23.24 -0.30
C SER A 232 -44.82 -23.71 -1.05
N THR A 233 -44.98 -24.67 -1.96
CA THR A 233 -43.88 -25.14 -2.82
C THR A 233 -43.36 -24.03 -3.72
N GLU A 234 -44.25 -23.20 -4.28
CA GLU A 234 -43.88 -22.05 -5.11
C GLU A 234 -43.10 -21.01 -4.31
N LEU A 235 -43.57 -20.66 -3.10
CA LEU A 235 -42.88 -19.73 -2.20
C LEU A 235 -41.50 -20.24 -1.78
N ALA A 236 -41.36 -21.54 -1.49
CA ALA A 236 -40.07 -22.14 -1.16
C ALA A 236 -39.09 -22.07 -2.35
N ARG A 237 -39.57 -22.34 -3.57
CA ARG A 237 -38.77 -22.23 -4.79
C ARG A 237 -38.33 -20.79 -5.05
N ALA A 238 -39.22 -19.82 -4.88
CA ALA A 238 -38.90 -18.40 -5.05
C ALA A 238 -37.79 -17.96 -4.09
N ASN A 239 -37.90 -18.29 -2.79
CA ASN A 239 -36.88 -17.95 -1.79
C ASN A 239 -35.52 -18.64 -2.06
N LEU A 240 -35.53 -19.90 -2.51
CA LEU A 240 -34.31 -20.60 -2.89
C LEU A 240 -33.61 -19.99 -4.11
N GLU A 241 -34.39 -19.50 -5.08
CA GLU A 241 -33.87 -18.83 -6.27
C GLU A 241 -33.30 -17.45 -5.95
N GLU A 242 -33.97 -16.68 -5.07
CA GLU A 242 -33.49 -15.40 -4.54
C GLU A 242 -32.14 -15.57 -3.81
N ALA A 243 -32.04 -16.60 -2.96
CA ALA A 243 -30.82 -16.91 -2.22
C ALA A 243 -29.66 -17.30 -3.17
N ARG A 244 -29.94 -18.05 -4.25
CA ARG A 244 -28.94 -18.43 -5.26
C ARG A 244 -28.45 -17.27 -6.12
N ARG A 245 -29.34 -16.32 -6.45
CA ARG A 245 -28.96 -15.13 -7.23
C ARG A 245 -28.08 -14.14 -6.45
N SER A 246 -28.06 -14.25 -5.13
CA SER A 246 -27.39 -13.30 -4.24
C SER A 246 -26.00 -13.74 -3.78
N VAL A 247 -25.50 -14.89 -4.30
CA VAL A 247 -24.17 -15.48 -4.05
C VAL A 247 -23.39 -15.54 -5.36
#